data_AF-C4A036-F1
#
_entry.id   AF-C4A036-F1
#
_cell.length_a   1.000
_cell.length_b   1.000
_cell.length_c   1.000
_cell.angle_alpha   90.00
_cell.angle_beta   90.00
_cell.angle_gamma   90.00
#
_symmetry.space_group_name_H-M   'P 1'
#
loop_
_entity.id
_entity.type
_entity.pdbx_description
1 polymer ?
#
loop_
_entity_poly.entity_id
_entity_poly.type
_entity_poly.pdbx_seq_one_letter_code
_entity_poly.pdbx_strand_id
1 'polypeptide(L)'
;MKNSVADRNNAQSSCAGLFIGAHLGFDWPGIWLHIDMAAPAHAGERATGYGVALLLALFGRASETDLLQAVSPLGPVQDKQEDIMENACKKRKLV
;
A
#
# COMPACT_ATOMS: atom_id res chain seq x y z
N MET A 1 -7.44 -24.37 12.81
CA MET A 1 -6.23 -23.60 13.18
C MET A 1 -6.33 -23.21 14.66
N LYS A 2 -5.22 -23.06 15.39
CA LYS A 2 -5.22 -22.48 16.76
C LYS A 2 -5.01 -20.97 16.68
N ASN A 3 -5.42 -20.23 17.71
CA ASN A 3 -5.35 -18.77 17.78
C ASN A 3 -3.99 -18.21 18.24
N SER A 4 -2.99 -19.06 18.46
CA SER A 4 -1.65 -18.63 18.83
C SER A 4 -0.62 -19.71 18.46
N VAL A 5 0.63 -19.28 18.29
CA VAL A 5 1.77 -20.15 17.99
C VAL A 5 2.12 -21.02 19.20
N ALA A 6 2.58 -22.25 18.94
CA ALA A 6 3.14 -23.10 19.98
C ALA A 6 4.55 -22.62 20.40
N ASP A 7 5.36 -22.16 19.44
CA ASP A 7 6.68 -21.58 19.67
C ASP A 7 6.66 -20.08 19.42
N ARG A 8 6.99 -19.30 20.46
CA ARG A 8 7.04 -17.84 20.42
C ARG A 8 8.23 -17.29 19.62
N ASN A 9 9.25 -18.10 19.35
CA ASN A 9 10.38 -17.71 18.52
C ASN A 9 10.11 -17.88 17.01
N ASN A 10 8.92 -18.37 16.63
CA ASN A 10 8.55 -18.58 15.25
C ASN A 10 7.76 -17.40 14.66
N ALA A 11 8.41 -16.24 14.51
CA ALA A 11 7.87 -15.06 13.83
C ALA A 11 6.40 -14.72 14.20
N GLN A 12 6.14 -14.52 15.50
CA GLN A 12 4.77 -14.37 16.07
C GLN A 12 3.86 -13.39 15.30
N SER A 13 4.39 -12.24 14.88
CA SER A 13 3.64 -11.22 14.13
C SER A 13 3.14 -11.77 12.79
N SER A 14 3.99 -12.50 12.05
CA SER A 14 3.62 -13.15 10.79
C SER A 14 2.57 -14.24 11.00
N CYS A 15 2.68 -15.04 12.06
CA CYS A 15 1.68 -16.06 12.39
C CYS A 15 0.33 -15.47 12.80
N ALA A 16 0.32 -14.34 13.51
CA ALA A 16 -0.91 -13.60 13.81
C ALA A 16 -1.59 -13.10 12.53
N GLY A 17 -0.79 -12.58 11.58
CA GLY A 17 -1.25 -12.29 10.23
C GLY A 17 -1.90 -13.52 9.60
N LEU A 18 -1.18 -14.64 9.48
CA LEU A 18 -1.70 -15.88 8.85
C LEU A 18 -3.00 -16.36 9.50
N PHE A 19 -3.13 -16.22 10.82
CA PHE A 19 -4.37 -16.57 11.53
C PHE A 19 -5.57 -15.74 11.04
N ILE A 20 -5.41 -14.42 10.86
CA ILE A 20 -6.45 -13.55 10.32
C ILE A 20 -6.71 -13.87 8.85
N GLY A 21 -5.65 -13.96 8.04
CA GLY A 21 -5.74 -14.24 6.60
C GLY A 21 -6.45 -15.55 6.28
N ALA A 22 -6.29 -16.58 7.12
CA ALA A 22 -6.97 -17.86 6.96
C ALA A 22 -8.51 -17.77 7.03
N HIS A 23 -9.06 -16.72 7.65
CA HIS A 23 -10.51 -16.49 7.70
C HIS A 23 -11.05 -15.75 6.47
N LEU A 24 -10.18 -15.13 5.66
CA LEU A 24 -10.54 -14.61 4.33
C LEU A 24 -10.55 -15.72 3.27
N GLY A 25 -9.73 -16.77 3.49
CA GLY A 25 -9.39 -17.78 2.49
C GLY A 25 -8.07 -17.42 1.81
N PHE A 26 -7.11 -18.36 1.80
CA PHE A 26 -5.81 -18.15 1.13
C PHE A 26 -5.93 -18.05 -0.39
N ASP A 27 -7.10 -18.38 -0.93
CA ASP A 27 -7.53 -18.27 -2.32
C ASP A 27 -8.26 -16.94 -2.62
N TRP A 28 -8.40 -16.04 -1.64
CA TRP A 28 -9.01 -14.73 -1.87
C TRP A 28 -8.24 -13.93 -2.93
N PRO A 29 -8.90 -13.42 -3.99
CA PRO A 29 -8.21 -12.84 -5.14
C PRO A 29 -7.67 -11.42 -4.91
N GLY A 30 -7.94 -10.81 -3.76
CA GLY A 30 -7.50 -9.45 -3.44
C GLY A 30 -6.11 -9.39 -2.81
N ILE A 31 -5.62 -8.17 -2.58
CA ILE A 31 -4.35 -7.94 -1.88
C ILE A 31 -4.62 -7.81 -0.39
N TRP A 32 -4.02 -8.69 0.39
CA TRP A 32 -4.11 -8.68 1.85
C TRP A 32 -2.78 -8.21 2.47
N LEU A 33 -2.87 -7.27 3.39
CA LEU A 33 -1.74 -6.70 4.12
C LEU A 33 -2.05 -6.70 5.62
N HIS A 34 -1.16 -7.31 6.41
CA HIS A 34 -1.20 -7.26 7.87
C HIS A 34 -0.15 -6.26 8.37
N ILE A 35 -0.59 -5.26 9.15
CA ILE A 35 0.28 -4.25 9.77
C ILE A 35 0.20 -4.44 11.28
N ASP A 36 1.27 -4.99 11.87
CA ASP A 36 1.44 -5.04 13.31
C ASP A 36 2.13 -3.75 13.78
N MET A 37 1.35 -2.90 14.44
CA MET A 37 1.79 -1.57 14.88
C MET A 37 1.90 -1.45 16.39
N ALA A 38 2.00 -2.56 17.12
CA ALA A 38 2.08 -2.55 18.58
C ALA A 38 3.21 -1.65 19.09
N ALA A 39 4.43 -1.81 18.56
CA ALA A 39 5.59 -1.01 18.94
C ALA A 39 5.52 0.47 18.50
N PRO A 40 5.23 0.82 17.22
CA PRO A 40 5.24 2.22 16.80
C PRO A 40 4.03 3.04 17.26
N ALA A 41 2.96 2.42 17.79
CA ALA A 41 1.74 3.14 18.21
C ALA A 41 1.97 4.13 19.37
N HIS A 42 3.02 3.93 20.18
CA HIS A 42 3.31 4.78 21.32
C HIS A 42 4.82 4.98 21.53
N ALA A 43 5.17 6.05 22.24
CA ALA A 43 6.52 6.33 22.69
C ALA A 43 6.45 6.76 24.17
N GLY A 44 6.92 5.89 25.07
CA GLY A 44 6.65 6.01 26.50
C GLY A 44 5.14 6.02 26.78
N GLU A 45 4.69 7.00 27.56
CA GLU A 45 3.30 7.14 28.00
C GLU A 45 2.39 7.92 27.03
N ARG A 46 2.83 8.13 25.78
CA ARG A 46 2.09 8.93 24.78
C ARG A 46 1.90 8.18 23.47
N ALA A 47 0.72 8.34 22.87
CA ALA A 47 0.44 7.87 21.52
C ALA A 47 1.24 8.70 20.49
N THR A 48 1.76 8.04 19.45
CA THR A 48 2.52 8.69 18.37
C THR A 48 1.64 9.17 17.22
N GLY A 49 0.42 8.63 17.10
CA GLY A 49 -0.44 8.84 15.93
C GLY A 49 0.01 8.08 14.68
N TYR A 50 0.85 7.04 14.83
CA TYR A 50 1.26 6.18 13.72
C TYR A 50 0.05 5.60 12.98
N GLY A 51 0.16 5.46 11.65
CA GLY A 51 -0.88 4.88 10.80
C GLY A 51 -1.56 5.88 9.87
N VAL A 52 -1.94 7.07 10.35
CA VAL A 52 -2.63 8.07 9.51
C VAL A 52 -1.74 8.52 8.34
N ALA A 53 -0.52 8.97 8.64
CA ALA A 53 0.44 9.37 7.62
C ALA A 53 0.84 8.20 6.70
N LEU A 54 0.92 6.97 7.24
CA LEU A 54 1.21 5.76 6.47
C LEU A 54 0.12 5.53 5.40
N LEU A 55 -1.15 5.58 5.78
CA LEU A 55 -2.27 5.36 4.87
C LEU A 55 -2.38 6.49 3.83
N LEU A 56 -2.19 7.75 4.25
CA LEU A 56 -2.20 8.90 3.35
C LEU A 56 -1.07 8.85 2.33
N ALA A 57 0.13 8.38 2.71
CA ALA A 57 1.22 8.18 1.76
C ALA A 57 0.95 6.98 0.84
N LEU A 58 0.56 5.83 1.41
CA LEU A 58 0.30 4.60 0.64
C LEU A 58 -0.75 4.81 -0.45
N PHE A 59 -1.84 5.52 -0.13
CA PHE A 59 -2.91 5.84 -1.06
C PHE A 59 -2.85 7.25 -1.63
N GLY A 60 -1.72 7.96 -1.43
CA GLY A 60 -1.59 9.37 -1.79
C GLY A 60 -1.83 9.65 -3.27
N ARG A 61 -1.46 8.69 -4.14
CA ARG A 61 -1.77 8.74 -5.58
C ARG A 61 -3.26 8.84 -5.91
N ALA A 62 -4.14 8.31 -5.05
CA ALA A 62 -5.59 8.37 -5.23
C ALA A 62 -6.21 9.68 -4.69
N SER A 63 -5.40 10.57 -4.11
CA SER A 63 -5.84 11.88 -3.65
C SER A 63 -5.68 12.95 -4.74
N GLU A 64 -6.41 14.06 -4.62
CA GLU A 64 -6.30 15.23 -5.50
C GLU A 64 -5.17 16.19 -5.09
N THR A 65 -4.44 15.88 -4.02
CA THR A 65 -3.41 16.78 -3.47
C THR A 65 -2.04 16.43 -4.01
N ASP A 66 -1.39 17.36 -4.71
CA ASP A 66 -0.04 17.19 -5.26
C ASP A 66 0.97 16.69 -4.23
N LEU A 67 0.92 17.22 -3.01
CA LEU A 67 1.79 16.80 -1.91
C LEU A 67 1.62 15.31 -1.57
N LEU A 68 0.38 14.82 -1.48
CA LEU A 68 0.09 13.43 -1.15
C LEU A 68 0.46 12.50 -2.31
N GLN A 69 0.24 12.93 -3.55
CA GLN A 69 0.70 12.20 -4.73
C GLN A 69 2.23 12.09 -4.76
N ALA A 70 2.94 13.17 -4.41
CA ALA A 70 4.40 13.22 -4.40
C ALA A 70 5.03 12.33 -3.32
N VAL A 71 4.41 12.19 -2.15
CA VAL A 71 4.90 11.28 -1.08
C VAL A 71 4.44 9.83 -1.26
N SER A 72 3.60 9.55 -2.24
CA SER A 72 3.14 8.20 -2.52
C SER A 72 4.27 7.35 -3.11
N PRO A 73 4.46 6.09 -2.68
CA PRO A 73 5.49 5.22 -3.24
C PRO A 73 5.26 4.89 -4.73
N LEU A 74 4.04 5.11 -5.23
CA LEU A 74 3.68 4.91 -6.63
C LEU A 74 4.01 6.12 -7.52
N GLY A 75 4.44 7.24 -6.92
CA GLY A 75 4.67 8.51 -7.60
C GLY A 75 3.40 9.16 -8.15
N PRO A 76 3.54 10.33 -8.81
CA PRO A 76 2.44 10.96 -9.53
C PRO A 76 1.96 10.07 -10.69
N VAL A 77 0.71 10.25 -11.10
CA VAL A 77 0.17 9.58 -12.28
C VAL A 77 1.00 9.97 -13.49
N GLN A 78 1.72 9.00 -14.07
CA GLN A 78 2.31 9.17 -15.40
C GLN A 78 1.17 9.08 -16.40
N ASP A 79 0.70 10.23 -16.88
CA ASP A 79 -0.22 10.29 -18.00
C ASP A 79 0.48 9.67 -19.22
N LYS A 80 0.13 8.42 -19.56
CA LYS A 80 0.47 7.82 -20.86
C LYS A 80 -0.31 8.47 -22.01
N GLN A 81 -0.54 9.78 -21.96
CA GLN A 81 -1.39 10.53 -22.88
C GLN A 81 -0.58 11.29 -23.94
N GLU A 82 0.73 11.53 -23.73
CA GLU A 82 1.55 12.28 -24.69
C GLU A 82 2.03 11.44 -25.90
N ASP A 83 2.19 10.12 -25.76
CA ASP A 83 2.71 9.25 -26.83
C ASP A 83 1.75 9.08 -28.03
N ILE A 84 0.46 9.35 -27.84
CA ILE A 84 -0.55 9.21 -28.91
C ILE A 84 -0.65 10.48 -29.77
N MET A 85 -0.53 11.67 -29.18
CA MET A 85 -0.60 12.92 -29.94
C MET A 85 0.66 13.18 -30.78
N GLU A 86 1.85 12.82 -30.29
CA GLU A 86 3.10 13.06 -31.02
C GLU A 86 3.21 12.18 -32.28
N ASN A 87 2.69 10.95 -32.23
CA ASN A 87 2.68 10.03 -33.36
C ASN A 87 1.60 10.35 -34.41
N ALA A 88 0.53 11.06 -34.04
CA ALA A 88 -0.48 11.54 -34.98
C ALA A 88 0.03 12.73 -35.83
N CYS A 89 0.87 13.60 -35.25
CA CYS A 89 1.41 14.76 -35.95
C CYS A 89 2.46 14.40 -37.02
N LYS A 90 3.15 13.26 -36.85
CA LYS A 90 4.21 12.79 -37.77
C LYS A 90 3.72 12.08 -39.05
N LYS A 91 2.40 11.91 -39.25
CA LYS A 91 1.83 11.14 -40.39
C LYS A 91 1.15 11.96 -41.51
N ARG A 92 1.41 13.26 -41.64
CA ARG A 92 1.01 14.00 -42.86
C ARG A 92 2.20 14.27 -43.78
N LYS A 93 2.53 13.29 -44.63
CA LYS A 93 3.15 13.56 -45.94
C LYS A 93 2.02 13.59 -46.97
N LEU A 94 1.70 14.78 -47.45
CA LEU A 94 0.93 14.97 -48.67
C LEU A 94 1.77 14.47 -49.85
N VAL A 95 1.23 13.53 -50.61
CA VAL A 95 1.49 13.33 -52.03
C VAL A 95 0.17 13.55 -52.73
#